data_AF-A0A812GE50-F1
#
_entry.id   AF-A0A812GE50-F1
#
_cell.length_a   1.000
_cell.length_b   1.000
_cell.length_c   1.000
_cell.angle_alpha   90.00
_cell.angle_beta   90.00
_cell.angle_gamma   90.00
#
_symmetry.space_group_name_H-M   'P 1'
#
loop_
_entity.id
_entity.type
_entity.pdbx_description
1 polymer ?
#
loop_
_entity_poly.entity_id
_entity_poly.type
_entity_poly.pdbx_seq_one_letter_code
_entity_poly.pdbx_strand_id
1 'polypeptide(L)'
;MGWAVVSMTDVRVRQAILEDGSKCTINGIKIGIKPYTNKETKEEVPTDLFLSWSKQVGCRTCNFVRKNRRFFDSKHKEITSGWKAAEEDWYRAEEKLRAEEQERRQQEQVLRKRTEQPATQICSCRFCSSCPVSQCRIARLRRFEEQQPIPPPEPFQAPWQGDCCLLSSFHLLHR
;
A
#
# COMPACT_ATOMS: atom_id res chain seq x y z
N MET A 1 39.66 -22.96 -1.93
CA MET A 1 38.38 -22.29 -2.20
C MET A 1 38.59 -20.80 -2.07
N GLY A 2 37.95 -19.98 -2.89
CA GLY A 2 38.07 -18.53 -2.77
C GLY A 2 37.03 -18.01 -1.80
N TRP A 3 37.37 -16.94 -1.07
CA TRP A 3 36.46 -16.28 -0.16
C TRP A 3 36.69 -14.77 -0.19
N ALA A 4 35.65 -14.02 0.18
CA ALA A 4 35.70 -12.57 0.35
C ALA A 4 34.74 -12.17 1.47
N VAL A 5 35.03 -11.03 2.09
CA VAL A 5 34.11 -10.34 3.00
C VAL A 5 33.62 -9.09 2.29
N VAL A 6 32.31 -8.87 2.31
CA VAL A 6 31.69 -7.64 1.80
C VAL A 6 31.06 -6.92 2.97
N SER A 7 31.55 -5.73 3.26
CA SER A 7 30.98 -4.84 4.26
C SER A 7 29.95 -3.93 3.61
N MET A 8 28.78 -3.83 4.24
CA MET A 8 27.68 -2.98 3.79
C MET A 8 27.49 -1.82 4.76
N THR A 9 26.97 -0.70 4.25
CA THR A 9 26.64 0.46 5.10
C THR A 9 25.43 0.18 5.98
N ASP A 10 24.40 -0.44 5.42
CA ASP A 10 23.12 -0.66 6.10
C ASP A 10 22.92 -2.13 6.52
N VAL A 11 22.71 -2.34 7.82
CA VAL A 11 22.42 -3.66 8.42
C VAL A 11 21.13 -4.27 7.86
N ARG A 12 20.12 -3.43 7.58
CA ARG A 12 18.84 -3.89 7.02
C ARG A 12 19.02 -4.48 5.62
N VAL A 13 19.89 -3.90 4.80
CA VAL A 13 20.13 -4.37 3.43
C VAL A 13 20.81 -5.74 3.47
N ARG A 14 21.79 -5.91 4.36
CA ARG A 14 22.40 -7.22 4.62
C ARG A 14 21.35 -8.26 5.00
N GLN A 15 20.46 -7.92 5.93
CA GLN A 15 19.41 -8.84 6.39
C GLN A 15 18.49 -9.27 5.24
N ALA A 16 18.04 -8.31 4.42
CA ALA A 16 17.24 -8.59 3.23
C ALA A 16 17.98 -9.52 2.24
N ILE A 17 19.28 -9.31 2.02
CA ILE A 17 20.09 -10.19 1.16
C ILE A 17 20.22 -11.60 1.73
N LEU A 18 20.29 -11.75 3.05
CA LEU A 18 20.32 -13.07 3.71
C LEU A 18 18.98 -13.78 3.63
N GLU A 19 17.87 -13.04 3.70
CA GLU A 19 16.50 -13.54 3.54
C GLU A 19 16.20 -14.00 2.11
N ASP A 20 16.74 -13.30 1.11
CA ASP A 20 16.69 -13.72 -0.31
C ASP A 20 17.36 -15.09 -0.55
N GLY A 21 18.32 -15.48 0.30
CA GLY A 21 18.83 -16.84 0.39
C GLY A 21 20.35 -16.97 0.53
N SER A 22 20.78 -18.16 0.97
CA SER A 22 22.19 -18.47 1.25
C SER A 22 23.05 -18.78 0.01
N LYS A 23 22.45 -18.80 -1.18
CA LYS A 23 23.14 -19.11 -2.44
C LYS A 23 22.68 -18.14 -3.52
N CYS A 24 23.63 -17.45 -4.15
CA CYS A 24 23.36 -16.60 -5.31
C CYS A 24 24.20 -17.02 -6.51
N THR A 25 23.77 -16.65 -7.71
CA THR A 25 24.53 -16.88 -8.93
C THR A 25 24.97 -15.55 -9.53
N ILE A 26 26.27 -15.24 -9.48
CA ILE A 26 26.83 -14.00 -10.02
C ILE A 26 27.66 -14.34 -11.26
N ASN A 27 27.25 -13.88 -12.45
CA ASN A 27 27.90 -14.22 -13.73
C ASN A 27 28.06 -15.74 -13.96
N GLY A 28 27.02 -16.52 -13.64
CA GLY A 28 27.04 -17.99 -13.77
C GLY A 28 27.86 -18.72 -12.70
N ILE A 29 28.45 -18.00 -11.75
CA ILE A 29 29.20 -18.57 -10.63
C ILE A 29 28.27 -18.68 -9.42
N LYS A 30 28.12 -19.90 -8.90
CA LYS A 30 27.41 -20.13 -7.64
C LYS A 30 28.28 -19.67 -6.47
N ILE A 31 27.76 -18.73 -5.68
CA ILE A 31 28.42 -18.17 -4.50
C ILE A 31 27.55 -18.50 -3.29
N GLY A 32 28.17 -19.03 -2.25
CA GLY A 32 27.53 -19.18 -0.94
C GLY A 32 27.66 -17.89 -0.15
N ILE A 33 26.53 -17.36 0.32
CA ILE A 33 26.42 -16.19 1.18
C ILE A 33 26.13 -16.67 2.59
N LYS A 34 26.89 -16.17 3.57
CA LYS A 34 26.67 -16.41 5.00
C LYS A 34 26.88 -15.12 5.80
N PRO A 35 26.27 -15.00 6.99
CA PRO A 35 26.65 -13.96 7.95
C PRO A 35 28.15 -14.07 8.26
N TYR A 36 28.88 -12.94 8.31
CA TYR A 36 30.27 -12.94 8.74
C TYR A 36 30.36 -13.01 10.26
N THR A 37 31.16 -13.95 10.76
CA THR A 37 31.45 -14.10 12.20
C THR A 37 32.92 -13.77 12.43
N ASN A 38 33.20 -12.83 13.33
CA ASN A 38 34.57 -12.51 13.70
C ASN A 38 35.19 -13.71 14.43
N LYS A 39 36.40 -14.11 14.01
CA LYS A 39 37.08 -15.30 14.55
C LYS A 39 37.53 -15.13 16.01
N GLU A 40 37.83 -13.91 16.42
CA GLU A 40 38.36 -13.62 17.75
C GLU A 40 37.22 -13.52 18.77
N THR A 41 36.21 -12.69 18.49
CA THR A 41 35.07 -12.48 19.40
C THR A 41 34.02 -13.59 19.30
N LYS A 42 34.02 -14.36 18.20
CA LYS A 42 32.96 -15.32 17.82
C LYS A 42 31.58 -14.66 17.67
N GLU A 43 31.54 -13.34 17.55
CA GLU A 43 30.31 -12.57 17.37
C GLU A 43 30.06 -12.31 15.88
N GLU A 44 28.78 -12.26 15.53
CA GLU A 44 28.32 -11.91 14.19
C GLU A 44 28.50 -10.41 13.95
N VAL A 45 29.14 -10.06 12.83
CA VAL A 45 29.27 -8.67 12.42
C VAL A 45 28.03 -8.31 11.58
N PRO A 46 27.16 -7.41 12.06
CA PRO A 46 25.84 -7.17 11.47
C PRO A 46 25.90 -6.40 10.15
N THR A 47 27.06 -5.90 9.74
CA THR A 47 27.27 -5.20 8.47
C THR A 47 27.93 -6.07 7.41
N ASP A 48 28.52 -7.20 7.80
CA ASP A 48 29.44 -7.95 6.96
C ASP A 48 28.83 -9.27 6.50
N LEU A 49 29.12 -9.60 5.24
CA LEU A 49 28.75 -10.85 4.59
C LEU A 49 30.00 -11.65 4.22
N PHE A 50 29.97 -12.93 4.54
CA PHE A 50 30.97 -13.89 4.11
C PHE A 50 30.53 -14.54 2.79
N LEU A 51 31.37 -14.38 1.77
CA LEU A 51 31.16 -14.97 0.45
C LEU A 51 32.15 -16.10 0.22
N SER A 52 31.65 -17.23 -0.26
CA SER A 52 32.46 -18.42 -0.57
C SER A 52 32.18 -18.95 -1.97
N TRP A 53 33.22 -19.36 -2.68
CA TRP A 53 33.10 -19.96 -4.01
C TRP A 53 34.14 -21.05 -4.26
N SER A 54 33.85 -21.93 -5.23
CA SER A 54 34.72 -23.06 -5.57
C SER A 54 36.06 -22.61 -6.17
N LYS A 55 37.13 -23.36 -5.91
CA LYS A 55 38.51 -23.03 -6.34
C LYS A 55 38.64 -22.86 -7.86
N GLN A 56 37.85 -23.61 -8.63
CA GLN A 56 37.90 -23.64 -10.10
C GLN A 56 37.52 -22.29 -10.73
N VAL A 57 36.78 -21.46 -10.00
CA VAL A 57 36.30 -20.16 -10.48
C VAL A 57 37.34 -19.05 -10.27
N GLY A 58 38.17 -19.16 -9.22
CA GLY A 58 39.14 -18.13 -8.85
C GLY A 58 40.19 -17.86 -9.93
N CYS A 59 40.61 -18.89 -10.67
CA CYS A 59 41.65 -18.73 -11.71
C CYS A 59 41.16 -18.13 -13.03
N ARG A 60 39.85 -18.16 -13.33
CA ARG A 60 39.34 -17.70 -14.64
C ARG A 60 39.00 -16.22 -14.68
N THR A 61 38.90 -15.55 -13.54
CA THR A 61 38.33 -14.20 -13.49
C THR A 61 39.13 -13.26 -12.58
N CYS A 62 40.16 -12.64 -13.14
CA CYS A 62 40.87 -11.51 -12.51
C CYS A 62 39.93 -10.33 -12.18
N ASN A 63 38.74 -10.28 -12.77
CA ASN A 63 37.71 -9.27 -12.53
C ASN A 63 36.56 -9.71 -11.60
N PHE A 64 36.67 -10.86 -10.93
CA PHE A 64 35.59 -11.39 -10.10
C PHE A 64 35.22 -10.44 -8.94
N VAL A 65 36.21 -9.91 -8.22
CA VAL A 65 35.99 -8.99 -7.09
C VAL A 65 35.23 -7.73 -7.53
N ARG A 66 35.63 -7.12 -8.65
CA ARG A 66 34.95 -5.93 -9.21
C ARG A 66 33.51 -6.24 -9.60
N LYS A 67 33.26 -7.42 -10.17
CA LYS A 67 31.91 -7.86 -10.56
C LYS A 67 31.02 -8.13 -9.34
N ASN A 68 31.55 -8.77 -8.30
CA ASN A 68 30.81 -8.97 -7.04
C ASN A 68 30.45 -7.64 -6.41
N ARG A 69 31.40 -6.70 -6.30
CA ARG A 69 31.11 -5.36 -5.78
C ARG A 69 29.95 -4.71 -6.53
N ARG A 70 30.01 -4.65 -7.86
CA ARG A 70 28.93 -4.07 -8.68
C ARG A 70 27.58 -4.78 -8.49
N PHE A 71 27.59 -6.10 -8.32
CA PHE A 71 26.37 -6.86 -8.04
C PHE A 71 25.74 -6.46 -6.71
N PHE A 72 26.52 -6.42 -5.63
CA PHE A 72 26.01 -6.01 -4.31
C PHE A 72 25.64 -4.53 -4.27
N ASP A 73 26.37 -3.65 -4.96
CA ASP A 73 25.99 -2.24 -5.12
C ASP A 73 24.64 -2.10 -5.83
N SER A 74 24.40 -2.92 -6.87
CA SER A 74 23.11 -2.93 -7.58
C SER A 74 21.98 -3.46 -6.71
N LYS A 75 22.22 -4.54 -5.96
CA LYS A 75 21.24 -5.11 -5.03
C LYS A 75 20.89 -4.16 -3.90
N HIS A 76 21.89 -3.47 -3.36
CA HIS A 76 21.68 -2.41 -2.37
C HIS A 76 20.76 -1.33 -2.94
N LYS A 77 21.02 -0.84 -4.16
CA LYS A 77 20.18 0.18 -4.79
C LYS A 77 18.75 -0.29 -4.98
N GLU A 78 18.55 -1.51 -5.48
CA GLU A 78 17.22 -2.12 -5.70
C GLU A 78 16.41 -2.19 -4.40
N ILE A 79 17.01 -2.73 -3.34
CA ILE A 79 16.36 -2.88 -2.02
C ILE A 79 16.03 -1.50 -1.44
N THR A 80 17.00 -0.58 -1.43
CA THR A 80 16.80 0.78 -0.90
C THR A 80 15.76 1.55 -1.70
N SER A 81 15.73 1.43 -3.04
CA SER A 81 14.70 2.08 -3.86
C SER A 81 13.31 1.52 -3.60
N GLY A 82 13.20 0.21 -3.37
CA GLY A 82 11.92 -0.43 -3.04
C GLY A 82 11.35 0.08 -1.72
N TRP A 83 12.19 0.26 -0.71
CA TRP A 83 11.75 0.81 0.58
C TRP A 83 11.32 2.27 0.49
N LYS A 84 12.07 3.10 -0.24
CA LYS A 84 11.69 4.49 -0.46
C LYS A 84 10.36 4.62 -1.19
N ALA A 85 10.14 3.81 -2.23
CA ALA A 85 8.87 3.80 -2.94
C ALA A 85 7.70 3.37 -2.03
N ALA A 86 7.89 2.32 -1.23
CA ALA A 86 6.87 1.86 -0.29
C ALA A 86 6.55 2.91 0.80
N GLU A 87 7.57 3.64 1.28
CA GLU A 87 7.41 4.71 2.25
C GLU A 87 6.65 5.92 1.66
N GLU A 88 6.97 6.30 0.42
CA GLU A 88 6.24 7.35 -0.30
C GLU A 88 4.77 6.97 -0.55
N ASP A 89 4.51 5.72 -0.95
CA ASP A 89 3.14 5.24 -1.18
C ASP A 89 2.33 5.22 0.12
N TRP A 90 2.94 4.84 1.24
CA TRP A 90 2.30 4.91 2.55
C TRP A 90 1.93 6.36 2.92
N TYR A 91 2.83 7.31 2.71
CA TYR A 91 2.57 8.72 2.97
C TYR A 91 1.43 9.27 2.10
N ARG A 92 1.43 8.94 0.80
CA ARG A 92 0.34 9.33 -0.12
C ARG A 92 -1.00 8.73 0.28
N ALA A 93 -1.02 7.47 0.72
CA ALA A 93 -2.22 6.80 1.19
C ALA A 93 -2.76 7.48 2.47
N GLU A 94 -1.87 7.80 3.41
CA GLU A 94 -2.24 8.49 4.64
C GLU A 94 -2.79 9.90 4.36
N GLU A 95 -2.16 10.65 3.46
CA GLU A 95 -2.61 11.97 3.05
C GLU A 95 -4.01 11.91 2.41
N LYS A 96 -4.26 10.92 1.54
CA LYS A 96 -5.57 10.71 0.93
C LYS A 96 -6.64 10.41 1.98
N LEU A 97 -6.35 9.56 2.97
CA LEU A 97 -7.28 9.27 4.06
C LEU A 97 -7.61 10.51 4.89
N ARG A 98 -6.62 11.36 5.17
CA ARG A 98 -6.83 12.63 5.88
C ARG A 98 -7.70 13.60 5.06
N ALA A 99 -7.49 13.68 3.75
CA ALA A 99 -8.31 14.50 2.86
C ALA A 99 -9.76 14.01 2.82
N GLU A 100 -9.99 12.71 2.63
CA GLU A 100 -11.33 12.10 2.63
C GLU A 100 -12.06 12.31 3.97
N GLU A 101 -11.34 12.19 5.10
CA GLU A 101 -11.93 12.47 6.41
C GLU A 101 -12.31 13.94 6.58
N GLN A 102 -11.48 14.87 6.10
CA GLN A 102 -11.80 16.31 6.12
C GLN A 102 -13.03 16.63 5.27
N GLU A 103 -13.13 16.06 4.07
CA GLU A 103 -14.31 16.21 3.21
C GLU A 103 -15.58 15.67 3.88
N ARG A 104 -15.50 14.49 4.51
CA ARG A 104 -16.62 13.92 5.26
C ARG A 104 -17.10 14.84 6.38
N ARG A 105 -16.16 15.43 7.15
CA ARG A 105 -16.48 16.40 8.21
C ARG A 105 -17.11 17.68 7.65
N GLN A 106 -16.64 18.18 6.51
CA GLN A 106 -17.23 19.34 5.86
C GLN A 106 -18.65 19.07 5.37
N GLN A 107 -18.88 17.92 4.73
CA GLN A 107 -20.22 17.51 4.28
C GLN A 107 -21.19 17.36 5.46
N GLU A 108 -20.73 16.76 6.56
CA GLU A 108 -21.54 16.64 7.78
C GLU A 108 -21.91 18.02 8.35
N GLN A 109 -20.96 18.96 8.41
CA GLN A 109 -21.25 20.32 8.86
C GLN A 109 -22.25 21.04 7.95
N VAL A 110 -22.15 20.85 6.63
CA VAL A 110 -23.11 21.41 5.67
C VAL A 110 -24.51 20.82 5.90
N LEU A 111 -24.59 19.50 6.11
CA LEU A 111 -25.87 18.84 6.39
C LEU A 111 -26.49 19.35 7.70
N ARG A 112 -25.70 19.46 8.77
CA ARG A 112 -26.15 20.00 10.06
C ARG A 112 -26.70 21.43 9.93
N LYS A 113 -25.97 22.30 9.22
CA LYS A 113 -26.43 23.69 8.97
C LYS A 113 -27.74 23.72 8.17
N ARG A 114 -27.95 22.78 7.25
CA ARG A 114 -29.20 22.68 6.47
C ARG A 114 -30.38 22.21 7.33
N THR A 115 -30.15 21.28 8.26
CA THR A 115 -31.20 20.81 9.19
C THR A 115 -31.52 21.83 10.29
N GLU A 116 -30.53 22.63 10.69
CA GLU A 116 -30.68 23.65 11.73
C GLU A 116 -31.30 24.95 11.22
N GLN A 117 -31.36 25.21 9.91
CA GLN A 117 -32.13 26.35 9.38
C GLN A 117 -33.60 26.10 9.75
N PRO A 118 -34.15 26.82 10.76
CA PRO A 118 -35.54 26.66 11.09
C PRO A 118 -36.32 27.10 9.85
N ALA A 119 -37.42 26.41 9.55
CA ALA A 119 -38.40 26.90 8.60
C ALA A 119 -38.99 28.21 9.16
N THR A 120 -38.24 29.30 9.06
CA THR A 120 -38.70 30.66 9.28
C THR A 120 -39.60 30.98 8.10
N GLN A 121 -40.81 30.44 8.21
CA GLN A 121 -42.08 31.06 7.89
C GLN A 121 -41.93 32.37 7.12
N ILE A 122 -41.77 32.24 5.81
CA ILE A 122 -42.22 33.28 4.90
C ILE A 122 -43.71 32.99 4.66
N CYS A 123 -44.60 33.55 5.50
CA CYS A 123 -45.83 34.13 4.92
C CYS A 123 -45.50 35.60 4.63
N SER A 124 -44.95 35.86 3.45
CA SER A 124 -44.87 37.20 2.88
C SER A 124 -46.22 37.64 2.32
N CYS A 125 -47.30 37.31 3.01
CA CYS A 125 -48.62 37.90 2.80
C CYS A 125 -48.61 39.35 3.32
N ARG A 126 -47.78 40.21 2.70
CA ARG A 126 -47.56 41.61 3.09
C ARG A 126 -48.72 42.54 2.72
N PHE A 127 -49.82 42.00 2.19
CA PHE A 127 -50.97 42.81 1.76
C PHE A 127 -52.31 42.06 1.86
N CYS A 128 -52.67 41.64 3.06
CA CYS A 128 -54.07 41.31 3.33
C CYS A 128 -54.39 41.59 4.81
N SER A 129 -54.60 42.86 5.13
CA SER A 129 -55.09 43.34 6.44
C SER A 129 -56.52 42.88 6.77
N SER A 130 -57.11 42.00 5.96
CA SER A 130 -58.51 41.59 6.09
C SER A 130 -58.73 40.10 5.86
N CYS A 131 -57.69 39.28 5.71
CA CYS A 131 -57.87 37.85 5.46
C CYS A 131 -57.86 37.08 6.79
N PRO A 132 -59.01 36.57 7.30
CA PRO A 132 -59.03 35.71 8.46
C PRO A 132 -58.21 34.45 8.16
N VAL A 133 -57.37 34.06 9.12
CA VAL A 133 -56.35 32.99 9.04
C VAL A 133 -56.91 31.64 8.51
N SER A 134 -58.23 31.44 8.54
CA SER A 134 -58.92 30.25 8.05
C SER A 134 -59.02 30.10 6.52
N GLN A 135 -58.68 31.12 5.71
CA GLN A 135 -58.86 31.07 4.24
C GLN A 135 -57.57 31.15 3.40
N CYS A 136 -56.37 31.15 3.99
CA CYS A 136 -55.13 31.16 3.22
C CYS A 136 -54.86 29.77 2.58
N ARG A 137 -55.52 29.48 1.45
CA ARG A 137 -55.47 28.20 0.70
C ARG A 137 -54.07 27.81 0.22
N ILE A 138 -53.13 28.75 0.12
CA ILE A 138 -51.76 28.48 -0.36
C ILE A 138 -50.93 27.72 0.69
N ALA A 139 -51.27 27.80 1.98
CA ALA A 139 -50.55 27.07 3.03
C ALA A 139 -50.89 25.57 3.10
N ARG A 140 -51.96 25.11 2.43
CA ARG A 140 -52.44 23.72 2.55
C ARG A 140 -51.88 22.78 1.49
N LEU A 141 -51.37 23.30 0.36
CA LEU A 141 -50.87 22.47 -0.73
C LEU A 141 -49.39 22.07 -0.59
N ARG A 142 -48.59 22.77 0.23
CA ARG A 142 -47.18 22.38 0.45
C ARG A 142 -46.95 21.32 1.53
N ARG A 143 -47.99 20.89 2.26
CA ARG A 143 -47.86 19.80 3.25
C ARG A 143 -48.14 18.40 2.70
N PHE A 144 -48.60 18.28 1.45
CA PHE A 144 -49.01 16.99 0.89
C PHE A 144 -48.03 16.40 -0.13
N GLU A 145 -46.97 17.12 -0.48
CA GLU A 145 -45.99 16.69 -1.50
C GLU A 145 -44.62 16.34 -0.89
N GLU A 146 -44.59 15.99 0.40
CA GLU A 146 -43.35 15.65 1.13
C GLU A 146 -43.49 14.35 1.93
N GLN A 147 -44.23 13.37 1.41
CA GLN A 147 -44.25 11.99 1.93
C GLN A 147 -44.45 10.98 0.79
N GLN A 148 -43.44 10.85 -0.06
CA GLN A 148 -43.16 9.56 -0.70
C GLN A 148 -41.77 9.17 -0.21
N PRO A 149 -41.64 8.24 0.75
CA PRO A 149 -40.34 7.72 1.14
C PRO A 149 -39.70 7.11 -0.12
N ILE A 150 -38.55 7.63 -0.53
CA ILE A 150 -37.74 7.01 -1.57
C ILE A 150 -37.43 5.59 -1.07
N PRO A 151 -37.87 4.52 -1.77
CA PRO A 151 -37.57 3.17 -1.34
C PRO A 151 -36.06 2.99 -1.28
N PRO A 152 -35.54 2.24 -0.28
CA PRO A 152 -34.11 1.97 -0.20
C PRO A 152 -33.65 1.36 -1.53
N PRO A 153 -32.46 1.73 -2.03
CA PRO A 153 -31.91 1.12 -3.23
C PRO A 153 -31.85 -0.40 -3.00
N GLU A 154 -32.50 -1.16 -3.88
CA GLU A 154 -32.45 -2.61 -3.82
C GLU A 154 -30.98 -3.06 -3.85
N PRO A 155 -30.58 -4.03 -3.02
CA PRO A 155 -29.23 -4.57 -3.07
C PRO A 155 -29.00 -5.11 -4.47
N PHE A 156 -28.05 -4.50 -5.16
CA PHE A 156 -27.60 -4.88 -6.50
C PHE A 156 -27.24 -6.37 -6.46
N GLN A 157 -28.10 -7.22 -6.99
CA GLN A 157 -27.82 -8.63 -7.16
C GLN A 157 -26.71 -8.74 -8.20
N ALA A 158 -25.48 -8.86 -7.72
CA ALA A 158 -24.35 -9.22 -8.55
C ALA A 158 -24.68 -10.56 -9.23
N PRO A 159 -24.62 -10.66 -10.57
CA PRO A 159 -24.75 -11.93 -11.25
C PRO A 159 -23.51 -12.77 -10.94
N TRP A 160 -23.58 -13.54 -9.86
CA TRP A 160 -22.74 -14.72 -9.67
C TRP A 160 -23.34 -15.83 -10.52
N GLN A 161 -22.84 -16.00 -11.74
CA GLN A 161 -22.78 -17.30 -12.40
C GLN A 161 -21.76 -17.23 -13.54
N GLY A 162 -20.61 -17.83 -13.26
CA GLY A 162 -19.47 -17.93 -14.16
C GLY A 162 -18.49 -18.92 -13.57
N ASP A 163 -18.96 -20.16 -13.36
CA ASP A 163 -18.13 -21.34 -13.22
C ASP A 163 -17.10 -21.38 -14.35
N CYS A 164 -15.82 -21.31 -13.98
CA CYS A 164 -14.73 -21.80 -14.82
C CYS A 164 -13.69 -22.47 -13.93
N CYS A 165 -14.05 -23.68 -13.50
CA CYS A 165 -13.10 -24.74 -13.23
C CYS A 165 -12.22 -24.95 -14.46
N LEU A 166 -10.96 -24.49 -14.44
CA LEU A 166 -9.88 -25.04 -15.24
C LEU A 166 -8.60 -24.95 -14.38
N LEU A 167 -8.20 -26.06 -13.76
CA LEU A 167 -7.15 -26.94 -14.29
C LEU A 167 -5.80 -26.23 -14.43
N SER A 168 -4.89 -26.49 -13.49
CA SER A 168 -3.64 -27.17 -13.83
C SER A 168 -2.88 -27.59 -12.59
N SER A 169 -2.98 -28.89 -12.33
CA SER A 169 -1.94 -29.69 -11.68
C SER A 169 -0.56 -29.32 -12.28
N PHE A 170 0.41 -28.94 -11.45
CA PHE A 170 1.81 -29.09 -11.82
C PHE A 170 2.51 -29.99 -10.82
N HIS A 171 2.98 -31.11 -11.38
CA HIS A 171 3.58 -32.24 -10.72
C HIS A 171 4.84 -31.89 -9.93
N LEU A 172 4.94 -32.52 -8.75
CA LEU A 172 6.19 -32.98 -8.18
C LEU A 172 7.05 -33.66 -9.26
N LEU A 173 8.30 -33.23 -9.41
CA LEU A 173 9.36 -34.13 -9.87
C LEU A 173 10.58 -34.00 -8.96
N HIS A 174 10.69 -35.01 -8.09
CA HIS A 174 11.93 -35.43 -7.46
C HIS A 174 12.94 -35.84 -8.54
N ARG A 175 14.15 -35.29 -8.48
CA ARG A 175 15.39 -36.06 -8.64
C ARG A 175 16.58 -35.32 -8.07
#